data_AF-A0A955LNL9-F1
#
_entry.id   AF-A0A955LNL9-F1
#
_cell.length_a   1.000
_cell.length_b   1.000
_cell.length_c   1.000
_cell.angle_alpha   90.00
_cell.angle_beta   90.00
_cell.angle_gamma   90.00
#
_symmetry.space_group_name_H-M   'P 1'
#
loop_
_entity.id
_entity.type
_entity.pdbx_description
1 polymer ?
#
loop_
_entity_poly.entity_id
_entity_poly.type
_entity_poly.pdbx_seq_one_letter_code
_entity_poly.pdbx_strand_id
1 'polypeptide(L)'
;MQRVVDWLRDNRTLLWLTCALCLLRAAPLFSVEAIWPSLERFYAGTVAREMADGLKMPLLDYQFSSYEPGWLLAGLLCLPFMKLVGFTSFGMALAGILLDAIQFVIFYRILNRYINPRVALFYGLQYIIAPYILHVTNIFVNFSYFDLPFLTALFLGMYLKIFRDNGVHAVVGGTGFSLFCLGLLGGFSTWLCLAFLLIAVPCLVHWRVYVRRARPREVGAFLGGFLIGLSPLLLRWSTFAGGIQSGILERILAQDAGGFISRLIGFLAVRPAFAWSVFFQYIEILGVLLFVILIILRRKELGRAVSGLFGGRVGAPDDNGLPVIYIVYLLTFITVFCSSDFSNERYFQPVYPFLFGCNAMAVDGLMRMRSRVWGRIGTGVLTLQLLLAAADCATVPLYRTAPNLALFRDRAYSYALIGCLSSWRFRLDPRRVMAIYARLKSDEDRQAYMRGFGFELAVESDDTLADDYFQYLREHFPTDDGRRRAFRVGLLLGQGQRQYEGTALSEFYPTILQSVTREEVRRFVKEQVRLIGFEDDADRPALYAGLGQQFFAVAPDIGLPAAEVIPFIEEKYRGDFFQGRLLADRYRDQI
;
A
#
# COMPACT_ATOMS: atom_id res chain seq x y z
N MET A 1 -8.67 -30.92 24.56
CA MET A 1 -7.33 -31.32 24.06
C MET A 1 -7.43 -32.16 22.77
N GLN A 2 -8.11 -33.31 22.75
CA GLN A 2 -8.22 -34.18 21.55
C GLN A 2 -8.68 -33.46 20.27
N ARG A 3 -9.76 -32.64 20.33
CA ARG A 3 -10.23 -31.85 19.17
C ARG A 3 -9.17 -30.92 18.57
N VAL A 4 -8.25 -30.40 19.40
CA VAL A 4 -7.14 -29.55 18.93
C VAL A 4 -6.08 -30.41 18.25
N VAL A 5 -5.77 -31.58 18.80
CA VAL A 5 -4.82 -32.53 18.20
C VAL A 5 -5.32 -33.02 16.84
N ASP A 6 -6.59 -33.40 16.75
CA ASP A 6 -7.20 -33.84 15.49
C ASP A 6 -7.20 -32.69 14.47
N TRP A 7 -7.56 -31.47 14.89
CA TRP A 7 -7.49 -30.29 14.03
C TRP A 7 -6.06 -30.00 13.55
N LEU A 8 -5.05 -30.08 14.43
CA LEU A 8 -3.64 -29.88 14.05
C LEU A 8 -3.17 -30.96 13.07
N ARG A 9 -3.62 -32.20 13.24
CA ARG A 9 -3.33 -33.31 12.33
C ARG A 9 -3.93 -33.06 10.95
N ASP A 10 -5.20 -32.67 10.90
CA ASP A 10 -5.93 -32.42 9.65
C ASP A 10 -5.42 -31.17 8.91
N ASN A 11 -4.80 -30.23 9.63
CA ASN A 11 -4.32 -28.95 9.09
C ASN A 11 -2.81 -28.81 9.14
N ARG A 12 -2.07 -29.93 9.27
CA ARG A 12 -0.61 -29.93 9.39
C ARG A 12 0.06 -29.17 8.23
N THR A 13 -0.36 -29.41 7.00
CA THR A 13 0.19 -28.73 5.82
C THR A 13 0.00 -27.22 5.89
N LEU A 14 -1.21 -26.77 6.20
CA LEU A 14 -1.52 -25.35 6.34
C LEU A 14 -0.68 -24.71 7.45
N LEU A 15 -0.56 -25.37 8.61
CA LEU A 15 0.26 -24.87 9.72
C LEU A 15 1.72 -24.67 9.32
N TRP A 16 2.34 -25.67 8.68
CA TRP A 16 3.73 -25.57 8.23
C TRP A 16 3.93 -24.46 7.19
N LEU A 17 2.99 -24.34 6.24
CA LEU A 17 3.01 -23.29 5.23
C LEU A 17 2.85 -21.89 5.87
N THR A 18 1.96 -21.73 6.85
CA THR A 18 1.80 -20.47 7.58
C THR A 18 3.04 -20.14 8.42
N CYS A 19 3.67 -21.11 9.08
CA CYS A 19 4.92 -20.89 9.79
C CYS A 19 6.05 -20.48 8.83
N ALA A 20 6.17 -21.14 7.68
CA ALA A 20 7.14 -20.78 6.65
C ALA A 20 6.90 -19.37 6.10
N LEU A 21 5.63 -19.00 5.86
CA LEU A 21 5.25 -17.64 5.50
C LEU A 21 5.72 -16.63 6.55
N CYS A 22 5.33 -16.80 7.82
CA CYS A 22 5.71 -15.87 8.88
C CYS A 22 7.24 -15.73 9.02
N LEU A 23 7.99 -16.83 8.91
CA LEU A 23 9.45 -16.80 8.96
C LEU A 23 10.05 -16.02 7.78
N LEU A 24 9.58 -16.25 6.55
CA LEU A 24 10.07 -15.53 5.37
C LEU A 24 9.61 -14.06 5.35
N ARG A 25 8.44 -13.73 5.91
CA ARG A 25 7.96 -12.34 6.06
C ARG A 25 8.67 -11.61 7.19
N ALA A 26 9.21 -12.31 8.17
CA ALA A 26 10.08 -11.73 9.19
C ALA A 26 11.50 -11.48 8.68
N ALA A 27 11.96 -12.14 7.60
CA ALA A 27 13.32 -11.99 7.09
C ALA A 27 13.68 -10.54 6.70
N PRO A 28 12.83 -9.77 5.99
CA PRO A 28 13.06 -8.35 5.75
C PRO A 28 13.29 -7.55 7.04
N LEU A 29 12.71 -7.92 8.18
CA LEU A 29 12.92 -7.19 9.43
C LEU A 29 14.38 -7.18 9.91
N PHE A 30 15.24 -8.00 9.31
CA PHE A 30 16.67 -8.01 9.61
C PHE A 30 17.51 -7.29 8.55
N SER A 31 16.90 -6.70 7.51
CA SER A 31 17.58 -5.90 6.49
C SER A 31 17.37 -4.39 6.73
N VAL A 32 18.38 -3.59 6.40
CA VAL A 32 18.34 -2.12 6.49
C VAL A 32 17.32 -1.52 5.53
N GLU A 33 17.12 -2.18 4.38
CA GLU A 33 16.19 -1.74 3.34
C GLU A 33 14.72 -1.98 3.70
N ALA A 34 14.41 -2.85 4.67
CA ALA A 34 13.06 -2.97 5.20
C ALA A 34 12.63 -1.75 6.02
N ILE A 35 13.55 -0.83 6.30
CA ILE A 35 13.21 0.55 6.66
C ILE A 35 12.92 1.30 5.36
N TRP A 36 11.94 0.84 4.56
CA TRP A 36 11.37 1.73 3.56
C TRP A 36 10.73 2.86 4.36
N PRO A 37 11.22 4.11 4.26
CA PRO A 37 10.65 5.23 4.99
C PRO A 37 9.38 5.64 4.26
N SER A 38 8.37 4.77 4.29
CA SER A 38 7.05 5.12 3.78
C SER A 38 6.40 6.01 4.83
N LEU A 39 6.01 7.21 4.42
CA LEU A 39 5.32 8.18 5.27
C LEU A 39 4.06 7.53 5.88
N GLU A 40 3.43 6.68 5.08
CA GLU A 40 2.43 5.67 5.41
C GLU A 40 2.67 4.93 6.73
N ARG A 41 3.87 4.36 6.91
CA ARG A 41 4.23 3.55 8.07
C ARG A 41 4.19 4.38 9.36
N PHE A 42 4.84 5.54 9.33
CA PHE A 42 4.88 6.44 10.48
C PHE A 42 3.49 6.96 10.82
N TYR A 43 2.63 7.11 9.82
CA TYR A 43 1.26 7.56 10.03
C TYR A 43 0.47 6.58 10.90
N ALA A 44 0.40 5.30 10.51
CA ALA A 44 -0.34 4.29 11.26
C ALA A 44 0.18 4.16 12.70
N GLY A 45 1.50 4.14 12.88
CA GLY A 45 2.09 4.10 14.22
C GLY A 45 1.87 5.36 15.04
N THR A 46 1.73 6.54 14.41
CA THR A 46 1.35 7.78 15.10
C THR A 46 -0.09 7.76 15.55
N VAL A 47 -1.01 7.26 14.72
CA VAL A 47 -2.41 7.03 15.14
C VAL A 47 -2.47 6.06 16.31
N ALA A 48 -1.74 4.95 16.26
CA ALA A 48 -1.66 4.00 17.36
C ALA A 48 -1.13 4.67 18.65
N ARG A 49 -0.07 5.48 18.53
CA ARG A 49 0.50 6.23 19.65
C ARG A 49 -0.50 7.20 20.27
N GLU A 50 -1.24 7.91 19.43
CA GLU A 50 -2.26 8.87 19.85
C GLU A 50 -3.45 8.19 20.53
N MET A 51 -3.90 7.04 20.02
CA MET A 51 -4.91 6.22 20.68
C MET A 51 -4.44 5.73 22.06
N ALA A 52 -3.16 5.41 22.20
CA ALA A 52 -2.58 4.95 23.46
C ALA A 52 -2.43 6.07 24.50
N ASP A 53 -1.99 7.25 24.06
CA ASP A 53 -1.69 8.40 24.92
C ASP A 53 -2.89 9.32 25.16
N GLY A 54 -4.02 9.07 24.49
CA GLY A 54 -5.20 9.93 24.43
C GLY A 54 -5.16 10.84 23.20
N LEU A 55 -6.26 10.89 22.44
CA LEU A 55 -6.34 11.62 21.18
C LEU A 55 -6.22 13.14 21.41
N LYS A 56 -5.35 13.82 20.66
CA LYS A 56 -5.17 15.29 20.71
C LYS A 56 -6.05 16.01 19.68
N MET A 57 -6.47 15.32 18.63
CA MET A 57 -7.49 15.74 17.67
C MET A 57 -8.72 14.82 17.75
N PRO A 58 -9.88 15.22 17.21
CA PRO A 58 -10.96 14.26 16.95
C PRO A 58 -10.47 13.07 16.12
N LEU A 59 -10.90 11.84 16.42
CA LEU A 59 -10.40 10.62 15.79
C LEU A 59 -10.42 10.69 14.25
N LEU A 60 -11.51 11.21 13.69
CA LEU A 60 -11.68 11.29 12.25
C LEU A 60 -10.78 12.35 11.59
N ASP A 61 -10.12 13.22 12.36
CA ASP A 61 -9.16 14.18 11.85
C ASP A 61 -7.76 13.57 11.65
N TYR A 62 -7.53 12.34 12.16
CA TYR A 62 -6.36 11.53 11.85
C TYR A 62 -6.54 10.67 10.57
N GLN A 63 -7.41 11.06 9.64
CA GLN A 63 -7.43 10.44 8.32
C GLN A 63 -6.36 11.11 7.45
N PHE A 64 -5.52 10.29 6.82
CA PHE A 64 -4.41 10.78 5.97
C PHE A 64 -4.95 11.58 4.80
N SER A 65 -5.96 11.05 4.12
CA SER A 65 -6.70 11.73 3.06
C SER A 65 -8.19 11.48 3.21
N SER A 66 -9.01 12.27 2.50
CA SER A 66 -10.47 12.09 2.48
C SER A 66 -10.91 10.76 1.84
N TYR A 67 -10.04 10.14 1.04
CA TYR A 67 -10.35 8.94 0.25
C TYR A 67 -9.60 7.68 0.71
N GLU A 68 -8.67 7.80 1.67
CA GLU A 68 -7.96 6.67 2.30
C GLU A 68 -8.14 6.72 3.82
N PRO A 69 -9.30 6.35 4.37
CA PRO A 69 -9.51 6.32 5.81
C PRO A 69 -8.86 5.09 6.47
N GLY A 70 -8.32 4.15 5.68
CA GLY A 70 -7.69 2.91 6.13
C GLY A 70 -6.66 3.09 7.25
N TRP A 71 -5.91 4.18 7.21
CA TRP A 71 -4.87 4.49 8.19
C TRP A 71 -5.35 4.51 9.65
N LEU A 72 -6.61 4.89 9.89
CA LEU A 72 -7.19 4.85 11.23
C LEU A 72 -7.31 3.42 11.75
N LEU A 73 -7.80 2.53 10.89
CA LEU A 73 -7.94 1.11 11.21
C LEU A 73 -6.55 0.46 11.34
N ALA A 74 -5.59 0.87 10.51
CA ALA A 74 -4.21 0.42 10.60
C ALA A 74 -3.63 0.74 11.99
N GLY A 75 -3.75 1.99 12.44
CA GLY A 75 -3.29 2.38 13.78
C GLY A 75 -3.98 1.60 14.90
N LEU A 76 -5.29 1.36 14.78
CA LEU A 76 -6.03 0.55 15.75
C LEU A 76 -5.53 -0.90 15.83
N LEU A 77 -5.19 -1.52 14.69
CA LEU A 77 -4.69 -2.89 14.65
C LEU A 77 -3.22 -3.00 15.07
N CYS A 78 -2.41 -1.97 14.82
CA CYS A 78 -1.02 -1.91 15.28
C CYS A 78 -0.91 -1.70 16.80
N LEU A 79 -1.87 -0.97 17.40
CA LEU A 79 -1.89 -0.63 18.83
C LEU A 79 -1.60 -1.79 19.81
N PRO A 80 -2.26 -2.96 19.74
CA PRO A 80 -1.99 -4.05 20.68
C PRO A 80 -0.55 -4.55 20.59
N PHE A 81 0.02 -4.66 19.38
CA PHE A 81 1.40 -5.12 19.19
C PHE A 81 2.40 -4.06 19.66
N MET A 82 2.18 -2.80 19.31
CA MET A 82 3.03 -1.70 19.77
C MET A 82 2.97 -1.49 21.29
N LYS A 83 1.84 -1.78 21.94
CA LYS A 83 1.79 -1.81 23.41
C LYS A 83 2.57 -2.99 24.00
N LEU A 84 2.57 -4.14 23.33
CA LEU A 84 3.24 -5.36 23.81
C LEU A 84 4.76 -5.28 23.70
N VAL A 85 5.29 -4.80 22.57
CA VAL A 85 6.75 -4.79 22.29
C VAL A 85 7.36 -3.38 22.22
N GLY A 86 6.56 -2.35 22.45
CA GLY A 86 6.97 -0.94 22.36
C GLY A 86 6.54 -0.29 21.03
N PHE A 87 6.50 1.06 21.02
CA PHE A 87 6.11 1.87 19.86
C PHE A 87 7.21 1.93 18.78
N THR A 88 7.58 0.75 18.30
CA THR A 88 8.73 0.49 17.45
C THR A 88 8.28 -0.03 16.08
N SER A 89 9.14 0.13 15.07
CA SER A 89 8.89 -0.40 13.71
C SER A 89 8.67 -1.92 13.73
N PHE A 90 9.33 -2.63 14.66
CA PHE A 90 9.09 -4.05 14.90
C PHE A 90 7.66 -4.36 15.38
N GLY A 91 7.13 -3.62 16.36
CA GLY A 91 5.78 -3.85 16.88
C GLY A 91 4.69 -3.69 15.82
N MET A 92 4.83 -2.70 14.95
CA MET A 92 3.94 -2.54 13.81
C MET A 92 4.09 -3.67 12.78
N ALA A 93 5.32 -4.13 12.52
CA ALA A 93 5.56 -5.21 11.57
C ALA A 93 4.88 -6.53 11.95
N LEU A 94 4.78 -6.81 13.26
CA LEU A 94 4.05 -7.98 13.77
C LEU A 94 2.57 -7.94 13.38
N ALA A 95 1.96 -6.76 13.34
CA ALA A 95 0.56 -6.61 12.92
C ALA A 95 0.39 -6.93 11.42
N GLY A 96 1.30 -6.44 10.57
CA GLY A 96 1.31 -6.75 9.13
C GLY A 96 1.50 -8.23 8.85
N ILE A 97 2.51 -8.85 9.47
CA ILE A 97 2.76 -10.30 9.35
C ILE A 97 1.54 -11.12 9.78
N LEU A 98 0.85 -10.71 10.84
CA LEU A 98 -0.37 -11.40 11.27
C LEU A 98 -1.49 -11.27 10.24
N LEU A 99 -1.74 -10.07 9.71
CA LEU A 99 -2.77 -9.86 8.69
C LEU A 99 -2.47 -10.66 7.41
N ASP A 100 -1.21 -10.64 6.96
CA ASP A 100 -0.75 -11.42 5.81
C ASP A 100 -0.95 -12.94 6.03
N ALA A 101 -0.65 -13.42 7.24
CA ALA A 101 -0.88 -14.82 7.62
C ALA A 101 -2.37 -15.19 7.64
N ILE A 102 -3.22 -14.32 8.19
CA ILE A 102 -4.68 -14.56 8.21
C ILE A 102 -5.22 -14.58 6.78
N GLN A 103 -4.83 -13.61 5.95
CA GLN A 103 -5.19 -13.55 4.54
C GLN A 103 -4.78 -14.82 3.78
N PHE A 104 -3.52 -15.25 3.95
CA PHE A 104 -3.01 -16.48 3.37
C PHE A 104 -3.85 -17.69 3.79
N VAL A 105 -4.14 -17.82 5.09
CA VAL A 105 -4.96 -18.91 5.62
C VAL A 105 -6.34 -18.92 4.98
N ILE A 106 -6.99 -17.77 4.85
CA ILE A 106 -8.32 -17.67 4.24
C ILE A 106 -8.28 -18.09 2.76
N PHE A 107 -7.36 -17.56 1.96
CA PHE A 107 -7.24 -17.94 0.55
C PHE A 107 -6.89 -19.42 0.37
N TYR A 108 -5.95 -19.94 1.16
CA TYR A 108 -5.61 -21.37 1.14
C TYR A 108 -6.84 -22.23 1.44
N ARG A 109 -7.62 -21.87 2.47
CA ARG A 109 -8.85 -22.57 2.84
C ARG A 109 -9.90 -22.50 1.74
N ILE A 110 -10.06 -21.34 1.11
CA ILE A 110 -10.96 -21.14 -0.03
C ILE A 110 -10.56 -22.11 -1.16
N LEU A 111 -9.31 -22.09 -1.60
CA LEU A 111 -8.84 -22.94 -2.71
C LEU A 111 -8.90 -24.44 -2.36
N ASN A 112 -8.55 -24.81 -1.11
CA ASN A 112 -8.57 -26.19 -0.66
C ASN A 112 -9.99 -26.76 -0.65
N ARG A 113 -10.96 -25.98 -0.17
CA ARG A 113 -12.37 -26.39 -0.08
C ARG A 113 -13.09 -26.34 -1.42
N TYR A 114 -12.84 -25.30 -2.21
CA TYR A 114 -13.67 -24.96 -3.36
C TYR A 114 -13.07 -25.35 -4.72
N ILE A 115 -11.76 -25.66 -4.78
CA ILE A 115 -11.09 -26.13 -5.99
C ILE A 115 -10.53 -27.54 -5.78
N ASN A 116 -9.44 -27.66 -5.00
CA ASN A 116 -8.86 -28.91 -4.51
C ASN A 116 -7.58 -28.65 -3.68
N PRO A 117 -7.12 -29.64 -2.87
CA PRO A 117 -5.92 -29.49 -2.05
C PRO A 117 -4.62 -29.22 -2.81
N ARG A 118 -4.48 -29.74 -4.04
CA ARG A 118 -3.26 -29.55 -4.83
C ARG A 118 -3.12 -28.10 -5.30
N VAL A 119 -4.21 -27.49 -5.77
CA VAL A 119 -4.24 -26.06 -6.11
C VAL A 119 -3.94 -25.19 -4.90
N ALA A 120 -4.50 -25.52 -3.73
CA ALA A 120 -4.20 -24.80 -2.50
C ALA A 120 -2.72 -24.90 -2.11
N LEU A 121 -2.11 -26.08 -2.28
CA LEU A 121 -0.66 -26.27 -2.07
C LEU A 121 0.17 -25.43 -3.05
N PHE A 122 -0.15 -25.46 -4.35
CA PHE A 122 0.58 -24.70 -5.36
C PHE A 122 0.46 -23.19 -5.16
N TYR A 123 -0.74 -22.70 -4.83
CA TYR A 123 -0.96 -21.33 -4.38
C TYR A 123 -0.12 -21.02 -3.15
N GLY A 124 -0.14 -21.94 -2.17
CA GLY A 124 0.57 -21.78 -0.92
C GLY A 124 2.06 -21.56 -1.11
N LEU A 125 2.68 -22.40 -1.94
CA LEU A 125 4.09 -22.29 -2.31
C LEU A 125 4.39 -20.97 -3.01
N GLN A 126 3.61 -20.58 -4.04
CA GLN A 126 3.81 -19.32 -4.76
C GLN A 126 3.65 -18.08 -3.86
N TYR A 127 2.71 -18.11 -2.91
CA TYR A 127 2.48 -16.99 -2.00
C TYR A 127 3.60 -16.83 -0.96
N ILE A 128 4.16 -17.95 -0.49
CA ILE A 128 5.25 -17.96 0.49
C ILE A 128 6.53 -17.38 -0.09
N ILE A 129 6.87 -17.78 -1.32
CA ILE A 129 8.00 -17.22 -2.07
C ILE A 129 7.49 -16.23 -3.10
N ALA A 130 6.65 -15.30 -2.66
CA ALA A 130 6.14 -14.25 -3.51
C ALA A 130 7.30 -13.32 -3.95
N PRO A 131 7.10 -12.49 -4.98
CA PRO A 131 8.11 -11.49 -5.35
C PRO A 131 8.43 -10.54 -4.19
N TYR A 132 9.66 -10.05 -4.11
CA TYR A 132 10.20 -9.28 -2.98
C TYR A 132 9.30 -8.11 -2.55
N ILE A 133 8.70 -7.39 -3.50
CA ILE A 133 7.83 -6.25 -3.22
C ILE A 133 6.69 -6.62 -2.26
N LEU A 134 6.11 -7.82 -2.39
CA LEU A 134 5.07 -8.29 -1.47
C LEU A 134 5.64 -8.54 -0.07
N HIS A 135 6.87 -9.06 0.04
CA HIS A 135 7.50 -9.30 1.34
C HIS A 135 7.70 -7.99 2.12
N VAL A 136 8.13 -6.92 1.45
CA VAL A 136 8.36 -5.61 2.08
C VAL A 136 7.07 -4.88 2.41
N THR A 137 6.02 -5.08 1.63
CA THR A 137 4.81 -4.28 1.78
C THR A 137 3.79 -4.91 2.71
N ASN A 138 3.69 -6.25 2.74
CA ASN A 138 2.79 -6.96 3.66
C ASN A 138 3.29 -6.98 5.12
N ILE A 139 4.50 -6.51 5.40
CA ILE A 139 4.93 -6.25 6.79
C ILE A 139 4.32 -4.96 7.35
N PHE A 140 3.75 -4.09 6.51
CA PHE A 140 3.11 -2.86 6.96
C PHE A 140 1.60 -2.97 6.86
N VAL A 141 0.92 -2.40 7.86
CA VAL A 141 -0.54 -2.27 7.86
C VAL A 141 -0.89 -0.85 7.41
N ASN A 142 -1.74 -0.71 6.40
CA ASN A 142 -2.24 0.58 5.96
C ASN A 142 -3.74 0.66 5.66
N PHE A 143 -4.39 -0.47 5.38
CA PHE A 143 -5.76 -0.56 4.88
C PHE A 143 -6.05 0.32 3.66
N SER A 144 -5.05 0.50 2.80
CA SER A 144 -5.24 0.95 1.42
C SER A 144 -5.08 -0.25 0.48
N TYR A 145 -4.20 -0.18 -0.52
CA TYR A 145 -3.96 -1.24 -1.49
C TYR A 145 -3.19 -2.45 -0.92
N PHE A 146 -2.45 -2.31 0.20
CA PHE A 146 -1.66 -3.41 0.78
C PHE A 146 -2.54 -4.45 1.50
N ASP A 147 -3.50 -4.01 2.31
CA ASP A 147 -4.41 -4.91 3.04
C ASP A 147 -5.71 -5.20 2.27
N LEU A 148 -5.87 -4.65 1.06
CA LEU A 148 -7.03 -4.94 0.21
C LEU A 148 -7.19 -6.44 -0.09
N PRO A 149 -6.11 -7.20 -0.40
CA PRO A 149 -6.15 -8.65 -0.40
C PRO A 149 -6.79 -9.33 0.82
N PHE A 150 -6.59 -8.81 2.04
CA PHE A 150 -7.16 -9.38 3.26
C PHE A 150 -8.69 -9.18 3.31
N LEU A 151 -9.14 -7.95 3.06
CA LEU A 151 -10.57 -7.63 2.96
C LEU A 151 -11.24 -8.43 1.86
N THR A 152 -10.55 -8.61 0.74
CA THR A 152 -10.97 -9.42 -0.38
C THR A 152 -11.11 -10.90 0.00
N ALA A 153 -10.14 -11.46 0.72
CA ALA A 153 -10.19 -12.83 1.20
C ALA A 153 -11.38 -13.07 2.13
N LEU A 154 -11.61 -12.15 3.08
CA LEU A 154 -12.76 -12.20 3.99
C LEU A 154 -14.08 -12.13 3.23
N PHE A 155 -14.22 -11.16 2.33
CA PHE A 155 -15.44 -10.98 1.54
C PHE A 155 -15.72 -12.20 0.65
N LEU A 156 -14.71 -12.68 -0.08
CA LEU A 156 -14.82 -13.84 -0.95
C LEU A 156 -15.13 -15.11 -0.15
N GLY A 157 -14.50 -15.31 1.00
CA GLY A 157 -14.75 -16.44 1.89
C GLY A 157 -16.20 -16.45 2.40
N MET A 158 -16.70 -15.29 2.83
CA MET A 158 -18.08 -15.12 3.27
C MET A 158 -19.06 -15.30 2.12
N TYR A 159 -18.78 -14.71 0.95
CA TYR A 159 -19.55 -14.86 -0.28
C TYR A 159 -19.72 -16.34 -0.66
N LEU A 160 -18.62 -17.08 -0.75
CA LEU A 160 -18.64 -18.49 -1.13
C LEU A 160 -19.39 -19.34 -0.09
N LYS A 161 -19.19 -19.05 1.21
CA LYS A 161 -19.93 -19.74 2.28
C LYS A 161 -21.43 -19.52 2.17
N ILE A 162 -21.87 -18.30 1.88
CA ILE A 162 -23.31 -17.97 1.75
C ILE A 162 -23.91 -18.65 0.52
N PHE A 163 -23.25 -18.55 -0.63
CA PHE A 163 -23.85 -18.95 -1.92
C PHE A 163 -23.55 -20.39 -2.34
N ARG A 164 -22.50 -21.03 -1.81
CA ARG A 164 -22.10 -22.39 -2.19
C ARG A 164 -22.35 -23.42 -1.08
N ASP A 165 -21.84 -23.19 0.12
CA ASP A 165 -21.96 -24.19 1.21
C ASP A 165 -23.41 -24.40 1.67
N ASN A 166 -24.23 -23.35 1.65
CA ASN A 166 -25.62 -23.45 2.09
C ASN A 166 -26.59 -23.89 0.98
N GLY A 167 -26.12 -24.00 -0.27
CA GLY A 167 -26.94 -24.31 -1.44
C GLY A 167 -28.02 -23.26 -1.76
N VAL A 168 -28.64 -23.37 -2.94
CA VAL A 168 -29.72 -22.45 -3.39
C VAL A 168 -30.94 -22.48 -2.44
N HIS A 169 -31.10 -23.57 -1.67
CA HIS A 169 -32.28 -23.80 -0.82
C HIS A 169 -32.19 -23.27 0.62
N ALA A 170 -31.00 -23.01 1.17
CA ALA A 170 -30.89 -22.37 2.50
C ALA A 170 -31.21 -20.87 2.49
N VAL A 171 -31.45 -20.31 1.30
CA VAL A 171 -31.94 -18.94 1.09
C VAL A 171 -33.32 -18.70 1.72
N VAL A 172 -33.99 -19.74 2.22
CA VAL A 172 -35.36 -19.64 2.71
C VAL A 172 -35.49 -19.36 4.22
N GLY A 173 -34.43 -19.42 5.04
CA GLY A 173 -34.60 -19.35 6.52
C GLY A 173 -33.68 -18.43 7.35
N GLY A 174 -32.49 -18.05 6.86
CA GLY A 174 -31.50 -17.31 7.69
C GLY A 174 -30.50 -16.45 6.90
N THR A 175 -30.77 -16.21 5.61
CA THR A 175 -29.86 -15.54 4.68
C THR A 175 -29.87 -14.03 4.77
N GLY A 176 -30.96 -13.41 5.22
CA GLY A 176 -31.06 -11.94 5.30
C GLY A 176 -29.93 -11.32 6.12
N PHE A 177 -29.68 -11.83 7.33
CA PHE A 177 -28.60 -11.32 8.19
C PHE A 177 -27.21 -11.62 7.62
N SER A 178 -26.97 -12.82 7.08
CA SER A 178 -25.69 -13.14 6.44
C SER A 178 -25.41 -12.23 5.22
N LEU A 179 -26.42 -11.95 4.39
CA LEU A 179 -26.29 -11.02 3.27
C LEU A 179 -26.11 -9.58 3.74
N PHE A 180 -26.78 -9.18 4.82
CA PHE A 180 -26.55 -7.89 5.47
C PHE A 180 -25.11 -7.77 5.97
N CYS A 181 -24.56 -8.78 6.64
CA CYS A 181 -23.17 -8.77 7.07
C CYS A 181 -22.18 -8.77 5.90
N LEU A 182 -22.48 -9.50 4.81
CA LEU A 182 -21.68 -9.46 3.59
C LEU A 182 -21.71 -8.07 2.95
N GLY A 183 -22.89 -7.45 2.91
CA GLY A 183 -23.08 -6.07 2.48
C GLY A 183 -22.28 -5.10 3.35
N LEU A 184 -22.42 -5.21 4.67
CA LEU A 184 -21.70 -4.40 5.67
C LEU A 184 -20.19 -4.49 5.47
N LEU A 185 -19.65 -5.70 5.34
CA LEU A 185 -18.24 -5.93 5.03
C LEU A 185 -17.86 -5.30 3.69
N GLY A 186 -18.69 -5.44 2.66
CA GLY A 186 -18.45 -4.85 1.35
C GLY A 186 -18.41 -3.32 1.38
N GLY A 187 -19.40 -2.68 2.02
CA GLY A 187 -19.48 -1.23 2.13
C GLY A 187 -18.35 -0.65 2.99
N PHE A 188 -18.04 -1.32 4.11
CA PHE A 188 -16.91 -0.96 4.96
C PHE A 188 -15.58 -1.08 4.22
N SER A 189 -15.40 -2.17 3.45
CA SER A 189 -14.18 -2.37 2.65
C SER A 189 -14.06 -1.34 1.52
N THR A 190 -15.17 -0.97 0.87
CA THR A 190 -15.20 0.12 -0.13
C THR A 190 -14.88 1.48 0.51
N TRP A 191 -15.35 1.75 1.72
CA TRP A 191 -14.98 2.96 2.44
C TRP A 191 -13.48 3.01 2.73
N LEU A 192 -12.88 1.90 3.17
CA LEU A 192 -11.43 1.82 3.41
C LEU A 192 -10.62 2.00 2.12
N CYS A 193 -11.03 1.32 1.05
CA CYS A 193 -10.34 1.36 -0.24
C CYS A 193 -11.34 1.15 -1.39
N LEU A 194 -11.51 2.17 -2.24
CA LEU A 194 -12.40 2.11 -3.39
C LEU A 194 -12.05 0.98 -4.38
N ALA A 195 -10.76 0.60 -4.47
CA ALA A 195 -10.32 -0.49 -5.32
C ALA A 195 -10.93 -1.85 -4.92
N PHE A 196 -11.52 -1.97 -3.72
CA PHE A 196 -12.32 -3.14 -3.34
C PHE A 196 -13.51 -3.40 -4.27
N LEU A 197 -14.03 -2.37 -4.94
CA LEU A 197 -15.09 -2.55 -5.93
C LEU A 197 -14.68 -3.48 -7.07
N LEU A 198 -13.36 -3.60 -7.35
CA LEU A 198 -12.83 -4.52 -8.37
C LEU A 198 -13.17 -5.98 -8.09
N ILE A 199 -13.35 -6.40 -6.83
CA ILE A 199 -13.81 -7.76 -6.49
C ILE A 199 -15.29 -7.82 -6.15
N ALA A 200 -15.83 -6.77 -5.52
CA ALA A 200 -17.25 -6.73 -5.15
C ALA A 200 -18.13 -6.83 -6.41
N VAL A 201 -17.81 -6.08 -7.47
CA VAL A 201 -18.57 -6.08 -8.72
C VAL A 201 -18.59 -7.46 -9.38
N PRO A 202 -17.46 -8.14 -9.65
CA PRO A 202 -17.46 -9.52 -10.16
C PRO A 202 -18.28 -10.51 -9.31
N CYS A 203 -18.24 -10.39 -7.98
CA CYS A 203 -19.03 -11.25 -7.09
C CYS A 203 -20.54 -10.96 -7.22
N LEU A 204 -20.93 -9.70 -7.35
CA LEU A 204 -22.34 -9.30 -7.59
C LEU A 204 -22.82 -9.72 -8.98
N VAL A 205 -21.97 -9.58 -10.01
CA VAL A 205 -22.23 -10.05 -11.36
C VAL A 205 -22.40 -11.58 -11.36
N HIS A 206 -21.50 -12.31 -10.71
CA HIS A 206 -21.62 -13.75 -10.52
C HIS A 206 -22.90 -14.12 -9.75
N TRP A 207 -23.25 -13.37 -8.69
CA TRP A 207 -24.50 -13.57 -7.94
C TRP A 207 -25.71 -13.43 -8.86
N ARG A 208 -25.76 -12.39 -9.68
CA ARG A 208 -26.85 -12.14 -10.63
C ARG A 208 -26.99 -13.25 -11.67
N VAL A 209 -25.87 -13.70 -12.25
CA VAL A 209 -25.83 -14.69 -13.33
C VAL A 209 -26.23 -16.08 -12.83
N TYR A 210 -25.68 -16.51 -11.70
CA TYR A 210 -25.77 -17.90 -11.26
C TYR A 210 -26.87 -18.16 -10.23
N VAL A 211 -27.29 -17.14 -9.46
CA VAL A 211 -28.31 -17.33 -8.40
C VAL A 211 -29.71 -16.91 -8.84
N ARG A 212 -29.84 -16.27 -10.02
CA ARG A 212 -31.04 -15.96 -10.85
C ARG A 212 -32.34 -15.42 -10.22
N ARG A 213 -32.54 -15.46 -8.90
CA ARG A 213 -33.72 -14.99 -8.18
C ARG A 213 -33.35 -14.48 -6.79
N ALA A 214 -32.38 -13.57 -6.72
CA ALA A 214 -32.21 -12.78 -5.51
C ALA A 214 -33.54 -12.09 -5.18
N ARG A 215 -34.17 -12.45 -4.07
CA ARG A 215 -35.46 -11.86 -3.69
C ARG A 215 -35.23 -10.38 -3.37
N PRO A 216 -36.19 -9.47 -3.60
CA PRO A 216 -36.03 -8.06 -3.24
C PRO A 216 -35.58 -7.84 -1.79
N ARG A 217 -36.03 -8.70 -0.85
CA ARG A 217 -35.59 -8.67 0.56
C ARG A 217 -34.10 -9.01 0.75
N GLU A 218 -33.55 -9.92 -0.05
CA GLU A 218 -32.13 -10.31 0.01
C GLU A 218 -31.24 -9.21 -0.55
N VAL A 219 -31.65 -8.64 -1.69
CA VAL A 219 -31.00 -7.47 -2.28
C VAL A 219 -31.07 -6.29 -1.30
N GLY A 220 -32.25 -6.04 -0.72
CA GLY A 220 -32.45 -5.01 0.30
C GLY A 220 -31.58 -5.23 1.55
N ALA A 221 -31.42 -6.47 2.02
CA ALA A 221 -30.56 -6.78 3.15
C ALA A 221 -29.08 -6.51 2.83
N PHE A 222 -28.59 -6.97 1.68
CA PHE A 222 -27.24 -6.68 1.23
C PHE A 222 -27.01 -5.17 1.07
N LEU A 223 -27.90 -4.46 0.36
CA LEU A 223 -27.80 -3.01 0.14
C LEU A 223 -27.87 -2.24 1.47
N GLY A 224 -28.76 -2.62 2.38
CA GLY A 224 -28.86 -2.01 3.70
C GLY A 224 -27.56 -2.16 4.48
N GLY A 225 -26.97 -3.35 4.51
CA GLY A 225 -25.66 -3.58 5.10
C GLY A 225 -24.57 -2.75 4.42
N PHE A 226 -24.54 -2.77 3.08
CA PHE A 226 -23.56 -2.03 2.28
C PHE A 226 -23.61 -0.53 2.53
N LEU A 227 -24.80 0.07 2.53
CA LEU A 227 -24.95 1.51 2.80
C LEU A 227 -24.56 1.88 4.23
N ILE A 228 -24.80 1.00 5.21
CA ILE A 228 -24.33 1.21 6.59
C ILE A 228 -22.82 1.09 6.66
N GLY A 229 -22.21 0.10 6.00
CA GLY A 229 -20.75 -0.05 5.96
C GLY A 229 -20.06 1.13 5.25
N LEU A 230 -20.70 1.66 4.21
CA LEU A 230 -20.25 2.82 3.44
C LEU A 230 -20.58 4.16 4.11
N SER A 231 -21.38 4.17 5.17
CA SER A 231 -21.88 5.40 5.79
C SER A 231 -20.79 6.39 6.20
N PRO A 232 -19.59 5.96 6.68
CA PRO A 232 -18.53 6.90 6.99
C PRO A 232 -18.05 7.71 5.78
N LEU A 233 -18.09 7.12 4.56
CA LEU A 233 -17.81 7.84 3.31
C LEU A 233 -18.90 8.87 3.01
N LEU A 234 -20.16 8.44 3.15
CA LEU A 234 -21.33 9.27 2.83
C LEU A 234 -21.43 10.50 3.74
N LEU A 235 -21.10 10.36 5.03
CA LEU A 235 -21.08 11.46 6.00
C LEU A 235 -20.00 12.50 5.69
N ARG A 236 -18.96 12.14 4.93
CA ARG A 236 -17.84 13.02 4.55
C ARG A 236 -17.79 13.27 3.04
N TRP A 237 -18.92 13.10 2.36
CA TRP A 237 -18.99 13.23 0.91
C TRP A 237 -18.54 14.60 0.42
N SER A 238 -18.83 15.69 1.14
CA SER A 238 -18.39 17.04 0.73
C SER A 238 -16.86 17.20 0.68
N THR A 239 -16.15 16.65 1.67
CA THR A 239 -14.67 16.65 1.71
C THR A 239 -14.09 15.67 0.69
N PHE A 240 -14.80 14.59 0.39
CA PHE A 240 -14.42 13.59 -0.60
C PHE A 240 -14.64 14.07 -2.04
N ALA A 241 -15.77 14.72 -2.32
CA ALA A 241 -16.13 15.27 -3.63
C ALA A 241 -15.16 16.37 -4.06
N GLY A 242 -14.67 17.19 -3.12
CA GLY A 242 -13.58 18.14 -3.37
C GLY A 242 -12.26 17.48 -3.77
N GLY A 243 -12.01 16.24 -3.32
CA GLY A 243 -10.85 15.44 -3.74
C GLY A 243 -11.05 14.67 -5.05
N ILE A 244 -12.29 14.35 -5.42
CA ILE A 244 -12.64 13.73 -6.72
C ILE A 244 -12.77 14.76 -7.85
N GLN A 245 -12.92 16.05 -7.51
CA GLN A 245 -13.14 17.15 -8.46
C GLN A 245 -12.07 17.31 -9.55
N SER A 246 -10.98 16.55 -9.55
CA SER A 246 -10.02 16.48 -10.65
C SER A 246 -10.23 15.27 -11.58
N GLY A 247 -11.34 15.26 -12.32
CA GLY A 247 -11.39 14.66 -13.66
C GLY A 247 -11.04 13.18 -13.83
N ILE A 248 -11.13 12.28 -12.84
CA ILE A 248 -10.86 10.84 -13.08
C ILE A 248 -11.86 10.27 -14.10
N LEU A 249 -13.16 10.52 -13.89
CA LEU A 249 -14.19 10.06 -14.83
C LEU A 249 -14.03 10.77 -16.18
N GLU A 250 -13.73 12.06 -16.19
CA GLU A 250 -13.45 12.81 -17.41
C GLU A 250 -12.21 12.29 -18.14
N ARG A 251 -11.13 11.93 -17.45
CA ARG A 251 -9.91 11.32 -18.03
C ARG A 251 -10.18 9.93 -18.57
N ILE A 252 -10.98 9.11 -17.86
CA ILE A 252 -11.40 7.79 -18.34
C ILE A 252 -12.26 7.93 -19.60
N LEU A 253 -13.19 8.89 -19.62
CA LEU A 253 -14.07 9.15 -20.76
C LEU A 253 -13.36 9.87 -21.92
N ALA A 254 -12.32 10.66 -21.62
CA ALA A 254 -11.52 11.39 -22.61
C ALA A 254 -10.37 10.57 -23.19
N GLN A 255 -10.06 9.40 -22.61
CA GLN A 255 -9.11 8.47 -23.22
C GLN A 255 -9.66 7.95 -24.54
N ASP A 256 -8.93 8.21 -25.62
CA ASP A 256 -9.18 7.58 -26.90
C ASP A 256 -8.77 6.09 -26.86
N ALA A 257 -9.33 5.30 -27.78
CA ALA A 257 -8.99 3.88 -27.88
C ALA A 257 -7.48 3.66 -28.12
N GLY A 258 -6.80 4.63 -28.75
CA GLY A 258 -5.36 4.64 -28.97
C GLY A 258 -4.57 4.68 -27.65
N GLY A 259 -4.94 5.57 -26.72
CA GLY A 259 -4.35 5.66 -25.39
C GLY A 259 -4.53 4.38 -24.58
N PHE A 260 -5.73 3.80 -24.59
CA PHE A 260 -5.98 2.52 -23.91
C PHE A 260 -5.13 1.38 -24.49
N ILE A 261 -5.08 1.24 -25.83
CA ILE A 261 -4.28 0.20 -26.48
C ILE A 261 -2.78 0.42 -26.20
N SER A 262 -2.30 1.66 -26.25
CA SER A 262 -0.90 1.98 -25.93
C SER A 262 -0.55 1.63 -24.48
N ARG A 263 -1.44 1.90 -23.52
CA ARG A 263 -1.27 1.52 -22.10
C ARG A 263 -1.36 0.01 -21.89
N LEU A 264 -2.28 -0.67 -22.58
CA LEU A 264 -2.38 -2.12 -22.55
C LEU A 264 -1.14 -2.78 -23.16
N ILE A 265 -0.64 -2.25 -24.28
CA ILE A 265 0.64 -2.68 -24.84
C ILE A 265 1.75 -2.35 -23.85
N GLY A 266 1.80 -1.19 -23.21
CA GLY A 266 2.81 -0.87 -22.20
C GLY A 266 2.76 -1.77 -20.96
N PHE A 267 1.57 -2.19 -20.56
CA PHE A 267 1.32 -3.17 -19.50
C PHE A 267 1.83 -4.56 -19.91
N LEU A 268 1.53 -5.00 -21.13
CA LEU A 268 1.93 -6.32 -21.65
C LEU A 268 3.39 -6.36 -22.12
N ALA A 269 3.92 -5.24 -22.61
CA ALA A 269 5.27 -5.07 -23.15
C ALA A 269 6.29 -4.76 -22.06
N VAL A 270 5.89 -4.85 -20.79
CA VAL A 270 6.75 -4.76 -19.61
C VAL A 270 7.67 -3.54 -19.69
N ARG A 271 7.14 -2.36 -19.36
CA ARG A 271 7.93 -1.13 -19.31
C ARG A 271 9.30 -1.39 -18.64
N PRO A 272 10.43 -1.17 -19.33
CA PRO A 272 11.78 -1.35 -18.77
C PRO A 272 12.06 -0.44 -17.55
N ALA A 273 11.29 0.63 -17.37
CA ALA A 273 11.39 1.51 -16.21
C ALA A 273 10.92 0.87 -14.89
N PHE A 274 10.16 -0.23 -14.95
CA PHE A 274 9.75 -1.04 -13.79
C PHE A 274 10.71 -2.20 -13.51
N ALA A 275 11.84 -2.25 -14.23
CA ALA A 275 12.81 -3.33 -14.16
C ALA A 275 13.86 -3.07 -13.07
N TRP A 276 13.50 -3.27 -11.81
CA TRP A 276 14.54 -3.50 -10.80
C TRP A 276 15.05 -4.94 -10.79
N SER A 277 14.34 -5.89 -11.41
CA SER A 277 14.98 -7.14 -11.85
C SER A 277 14.33 -7.72 -13.10
N VAL A 278 15.17 -8.17 -14.04
CA VAL A 278 14.79 -9.01 -15.19
C VAL A 278 13.96 -10.24 -14.74
N PHE A 279 14.09 -10.67 -13.49
CA PHE A 279 13.36 -11.80 -12.91
C PHE A 279 11.86 -11.52 -12.70
N PHE A 280 11.48 -10.31 -12.29
CA PHE A 280 10.06 -9.92 -12.15
C PHE A 280 9.31 -10.04 -13.48
N GLN A 281 9.93 -9.56 -14.56
CA GLN A 281 9.36 -9.62 -15.90
C GLN A 281 9.04 -11.05 -16.34
N TYR A 282 9.91 -12.02 -16.01
CA TYR A 282 9.66 -13.44 -16.35
C TYR A 282 8.51 -14.05 -15.54
N ILE A 283 8.40 -13.72 -14.26
CA ILE A 283 7.28 -14.19 -13.41
C ILE A 283 5.95 -13.65 -13.94
N GLU A 284 5.92 -12.39 -14.35
CA GLU A 284 4.73 -11.75 -14.92
C GLU A 284 4.36 -12.33 -16.28
N ILE A 285 5.31 -12.46 -17.22
CA ILE A 285 5.06 -13.06 -18.54
C ILE A 285 4.53 -14.49 -18.38
N LEU A 286 5.16 -15.28 -17.51
CA LEU A 286 4.72 -16.66 -17.26
C LEU A 286 3.35 -16.69 -16.58
N GLY A 287 3.07 -15.74 -15.68
CA GLY A 287 1.76 -15.55 -15.08
C GLY A 287 0.67 -15.21 -16.11
N VAL A 288 0.94 -14.29 -17.04
CA VAL A 288 0.03 -13.94 -18.15
C VAL A 288 -0.19 -15.15 -19.06
N LEU A 289 0.85 -15.89 -19.40
CA LEU A 289 0.71 -17.11 -20.21
C LEU A 289 -0.17 -18.15 -19.51
N LEU A 290 0.06 -18.41 -18.22
CA LEU A 290 -0.75 -19.33 -17.42
C LEU A 290 -2.18 -18.84 -17.27
N PHE A 291 -2.39 -17.53 -17.19
CA PHE A 291 -3.72 -16.93 -17.19
C PHE A 291 -4.45 -17.19 -18.52
N VAL A 292 -3.79 -17.00 -19.66
CA VAL A 292 -4.35 -17.35 -20.98
C VAL A 292 -4.65 -18.84 -21.07
N ILE A 293 -3.74 -19.70 -20.60
CA ILE A 293 -3.97 -21.15 -20.52
C ILE A 293 -5.22 -21.45 -19.69
N LEU A 294 -5.39 -20.81 -18.52
CA LEU A 294 -6.57 -20.99 -17.68
C LEU A 294 -7.86 -20.59 -18.41
N ILE A 295 -7.85 -19.47 -19.13
CA ILE A 295 -8.98 -19.03 -19.96
C ILE A 295 -9.32 -20.12 -20.99
N ILE A 296 -8.32 -20.68 -21.68
CA ILE A 296 -8.51 -21.75 -22.67
C ILE A 296 -9.11 -23.00 -22.00
N LEU A 297 -8.56 -23.42 -20.85
CA LEU A 297 -9.04 -24.57 -20.09
C LEU A 297 -10.48 -24.39 -19.60
N ARG A 298 -10.86 -23.16 -19.25
CA ARG A 298 -12.17 -22.81 -18.68
C ARG A 298 -13.12 -22.13 -19.66
N ARG A 299 -12.81 -22.13 -20.97
CA ARG A 299 -13.60 -21.43 -22.00
C ARG A 299 -15.10 -21.78 -22.00
N LYS A 300 -15.45 -23.03 -21.68
CA LYS A 300 -16.87 -23.46 -21.60
C LYS A 300 -17.58 -22.88 -20.38
N GLU A 301 -16.89 -22.74 -19.25
CA GLU A 301 -17.43 -22.12 -18.04
C GLU A 301 -17.60 -20.62 -18.25
N LEU A 302 -16.58 -19.97 -18.83
CA LEU A 302 -16.64 -18.56 -19.22
C LEU A 302 -17.76 -18.27 -20.23
N GLY A 303 -17.89 -19.08 -21.28
CA GLY A 303 -18.96 -18.93 -22.27
C GLY A 303 -20.35 -19.04 -21.65
N ARG A 304 -20.53 -19.93 -20.65
CA ARG A 304 -21.77 -20.03 -19.88
C ARG A 304 -22.00 -18.79 -19.01
N ALA A 305 -20.95 -18.27 -18.36
CA ALA A 305 -21.03 -17.04 -17.57
C ALA A 305 -21.49 -15.85 -18.43
N VAL A 306 -20.84 -15.68 -19.59
CA VAL A 306 -21.15 -14.62 -20.56
C VAL A 306 -22.56 -14.78 -21.10
N SER A 307 -22.95 -15.98 -21.54
CA SER A 307 -24.32 -16.24 -21.99
C SER A 307 -25.36 -15.93 -20.91
N GLY A 308 -25.05 -16.23 -19.66
CA GLY A 308 -25.89 -15.93 -18.50
C GLY A 308 -26.11 -14.44 -18.24
N LEU A 309 -25.10 -13.60 -18.51
CA LEU A 309 -25.24 -12.14 -18.43
C LEU A 309 -26.27 -11.60 -19.43
N PHE A 310 -26.34 -12.21 -20.61
CA PHE A 310 -27.30 -11.86 -21.66
C PHE A 310 -28.61 -12.66 -21.59
N GLY A 311 -28.95 -13.18 -20.40
CA GLY A 311 -30.21 -13.89 -20.16
C GLY A 311 -30.26 -15.34 -20.65
N GLY A 312 -29.20 -15.85 -21.28
CA GLY A 312 -29.12 -17.23 -21.77
C GLY A 312 -29.13 -18.25 -20.64
N ARG A 313 -29.84 -19.39 -20.78
CA ARG A 313 -29.99 -20.41 -19.73
C ARG A 313 -28.64 -21.00 -19.32
N VAL A 314 -28.01 -20.42 -18.30
CA VAL A 314 -26.98 -21.09 -17.49
C VAL A 314 -27.61 -22.34 -16.88
N GLY A 315 -27.04 -23.51 -17.14
CA GLY A 315 -27.35 -24.73 -16.38
C GLY A 315 -27.11 -24.50 -14.89
N ALA A 316 -27.57 -25.42 -14.03
CA ALA A 316 -27.17 -25.38 -12.62
C ALA A 316 -25.65 -25.13 -12.55
N PRO A 317 -25.18 -24.19 -11.71
CA PRO A 317 -23.76 -23.94 -11.60
C PRO A 317 -23.08 -25.28 -11.34
N ASP A 318 -22.22 -25.72 -12.27
CA ASP A 318 -21.25 -26.75 -11.92
C ASP A 318 -20.48 -26.21 -10.72
N ASP A 319 -20.06 -27.08 -9.81
CA ASP A 319 -19.46 -26.72 -8.52
C ASP A 319 -18.30 -25.71 -8.60
N ASN A 320 -17.74 -25.39 -9.76
CA ASN A 320 -16.55 -24.56 -9.92
C ASN A 320 -16.82 -23.15 -10.50
N GLY A 321 -17.59 -22.31 -9.83
CA GLY A 321 -17.73 -20.87 -10.20
C GLY A 321 -16.51 -20.01 -9.82
N LEU A 322 -15.67 -20.49 -8.90
CA LEU A 322 -14.52 -19.75 -8.39
C LEU A 322 -13.45 -19.38 -9.43
N PRO A 323 -13.06 -20.26 -10.39
CA PRO A 323 -12.17 -19.89 -11.49
C PRO A 323 -12.71 -18.71 -12.33
N VAL A 324 -14.03 -18.64 -12.55
CA VAL A 324 -14.66 -17.53 -13.28
C VAL A 324 -14.50 -16.23 -12.50
N ILE A 325 -14.73 -16.23 -11.19
CA ILE A 325 -14.53 -15.04 -10.33
C ILE A 325 -13.08 -14.56 -10.42
N TYR A 326 -12.10 -15.46 -10.33
CA TYR A 326 -10.68 -15.13 -10.45
C TYR A 326 -10.35 -14.50 -11.81
N ILE A 327 -10.87 -15.08 -12.90
CA ILE A 327 -10.63 -14.56 -14.25
C ILE A 327 -11.28 -13.19 -14.46
N VAL A 328 -12.55 -13.04 -14.07
CA VAL A 328 -13.26 -11.76 -14.19
C VAL A 328 -12.60 -10.69 -13.34
N TYR A 329 -12.14 -11.01 -12.12
CA TYR A 329 -11.40 -10.07 -11.29
C TYR A 329 -10.12 -9.58 -11.98
N LEU A 330 -9.28 -10.49 -12.50
CA LEU A 330 -8.04 -10.10 -13.17
C LEU A 330 -8.30 -9.28 -14.43
N LEU A 331 -9.30 -9.64 -15.25
CA LEU A 331 -9.68 -8.83 -16.41
C LEU A 331 -10.16 -7.44 -15.99
N THR A 332 -11.02 -7.36 -14.97
CA THR A 332 -11.52 -6.08 -14.43
C THR A 332 -10.37 -5.21 -13.94
N PHE A 333 -9.43 -5.79 -13.19
CA PHE A 333 -8.25 -5.10 -12.71
C PHE A 333 -7.40 -4.58 -13.88
N ILE A 334 -7.07 -5.42 -14.86
CA ILE A 334 -6.25 -5.04 -16.02
C ILE A 334 -6.93 -3.89 -16.78
N THR A 335 -8.24 -3.96 -17.01
CA THR A 335 -8.98 -2.89 -17.68
C THR A 335 -8.90 -1.59 -16.89
N VAL A 336 -9.20 -1.61 -15.58
CA VAL A 336 -9.15 -0.40 -14.75
C VAL A 336 -7.74 0.17 -14.66
N PHE A 337 -6.74 -0.68 -14.49
CA PHE A 337 -5.34 -0.28 -14.45
C PHE A 337 -4.92 0.38 -15.76
N CYS A 338 -5.19 -0.25 -16.91
CA CYS A 338 -4.87 0.31 -18.23
C CYS A 338 -5.62 1.61 -18.53
N SER A 339 -6.82 1.80 -17.97
CA SER A 339 -7.58 3.04 -18.09
C SER A 339 -7.17 4.13 -17.10
N SER A 340 -6.33 3.81 -16.12
CA SER A 340 -5.92 4.74 -15.05
C SER A 340 -4.49 5.25 -15.25
N ASP A 341 -4.14 6.35 -14.58
CA ASP A 341 -2.75 6.84 -14.49
C ASP A 341 -1.95 6.12 -13.38
N PHE A 342 -2.42 4.95 -12.91
CA PHE A 342 -1.72 4.17 -11.91
C PHE A 342 -0.44 3.58 -12.51
N SER A 343 0.69 4.19 -12.16
CA SER A 343 2.01 3.68 -12.52
C SER A 343 2.66 2.93 -11.35
N ASN A 344 2.33 3.23 -10.10
CA ASN A 344 3.07 2.66 -8.97
C ASN A 344 2.83 1.14 -8.78
N GLU A 345 3.91 0.37 -8.62
CA GLU A 345 3.90 -1.09 -8.42
C GLU A 345 3.02 -1.53 -7.24
N ARG A 346 2.88 -0.67 -6.23
CA ARG A 346 2.04 -0.94 -5.06
C ARG A 346 0.56 -1.23 -5.41
N TYR A 347 0.09 -0.74 -6.56
CA TYR A 347 -1.28 -0.99 -7.01
C TYR A 347 -1.51 -2.41 -7.53
N PHE A 348 -0.46 -3.19 -7.81
CA PHE A 348 -0.56 -4.59 -8.24
C PHE A 348 -0.76 -5.57 -7.09
N GLN A 349 -0.60 -5.14 -5.85
CA GLN A 349 -0.70 -6.03 -4.69
C GLN A 349 -2.03 -6.75 -4.54
N PRO A 350 -3.17 -6.09 -4.77
CA PRO A 350 -4.49 -6.73 -4.85
C PRO A 350 -4.57 -7.89 -5.85
N VAL A 351 -3.68 -7.93 -6.85
CA VAL A 351 -3.73 -8.89 -7.97
C VAL A 351 -3.04 -10.20 -7.62
N TYR A 352 -1.94 -10.17 -6.87
CA TYR A 352 -1.10 -11.35 -6.67
C TYR A 352 -1.83 -12.57 -6.09
N PRO A 353 -2.70 -12.47 -5.06
CA PRO A 353 -3.43 -13.64 -4.58
C PRO A 353 -4.27 -14.32 -5.68
N PHE A 354 -4.84 -13.51 -6.58
CA PHE A 354 -5.62 -13.99 -7.70
C PHE A 354 -4.73 -14.55 -8.81
N LEU A 355 -3.62 -13.89 -9.12
CA LEU A 355 -2.64 -14.39 -10.07
C LEU A 355 -2.08 -15.74 -9.63
N PHE A 356 -1.65 -15.89 -8.37
CA PHE A 356 -1.17 -17.15 -7.82
C PHE A 356 -2.24 -18.24 -7.84
N GLY A 357 -3.49 -17.90 -7.53
CA GLY A 357 -4.59 -18.87 -7.63
C GLY A 357 -4.86 -19.30 -9.06
N CYS A 358 -4.82 -18.38 -10.02
CA CYS A 358 -4.93 -18.68 -11.45
C CYS A 358 -3.81 -19.57 -11.94
N ASN A 359 -2.56 -19.24 -11.60
CA ASN A 359 -1.38 -20.04 -11.93
C ASN A 359 -1.50 -21.45 -11.35
N ALA A 360 -1.86 -21.57 -10.07
CA ALA A 360 -2.06 -22.84 -9.41
C ALA A 360 -3.14 -23.70 -10.09
N MET A 361 -4.27 -23.08 -10.49
CA MET A 361 -5.33 -23.76 -11.24
C MET A 361 -4.89 -24.18 -12.65
N ALA A 362 -4.13 -23.34 -13.36
CA ALA A 362 -3.62 -23.64 -14.69
C ALA A 362 -2.62 -24.81 -14.64
N VAL A 363 -1.67 -24.78 -13.70
CA VAL A 363 -0.68 -25.84 -13.48
C VAL A 363 -1.36 -27.16 -13.13
N ASP A 364 -2.30 -27.19 -12.17
CA ASP A 364 -3.04 -28.42 -11.86
C ASP A 364 -3.84 -28.92 -13.07
N GLY A 365 -4.41 -28.02 -13.86
CA GLY A 365 -5.09 -28.34 -15.12
C GLY A 365 -4.17 -29.04 -16.13
N LEU A 366 -2.97 -28.51 -16.35
CA LEU A 366 -1.95 -29.14 -17.21
C LEU A 366 -1.53 -30.51 -16.68
N MET A 367 -1.37 -30.66 -15.36
CA MET A 367 -1.00 -31.92 -14.72
C MET A 367 -2.07 -33.00 -14.79
N ARG A 368 -3.35 -32.62 -14.93
CA ARG A 368 -4.46 -33.56 -15.09
C ARG A 368 -4.73 -33.96 -16.53
N MET A 369 -4.11 -33.30 -17.50
CA MET A 369 -4.24 -33.71 -18.90
C MET A 369 -3.72 -35.14 -19.10
N ARG A 370 -4.40 -35.91 -19.94
CA ARG A 370 -4.12 -37.35 -20.17
C ARG A 370 -2.68 -37.63 -20.66
N SER A 371 -2.04 -36.65 -21.31
CA SER A 371 -0.66 -36.81 -21.79
C SER A 371 0.35 -36.58 -20.68
N ARG A 372 1.26 -37.53 -20.49
CA ARG A 372 2.41 -37.41 -19.58
C ARG A 372 3.28 -36.18 -19.88
N VAL A 373 3.32 -35.71 -21.13
CA VAL A 373 4.11 -34.55 -21.54
C VAL A 373 3.57 -33.28 -20.87
N TRP A 374 2.26 -33.05 -20.89
CA TRP A 374 1.64 -31.88 -20.26
C TRP A 374 1.83 -31.86 -18.74
N GLY A 375 1.81 -33.04 -18.09
CA GLY A 375 2.11 -33.12 -16.67
C GLY A 375 3.56 -32.76 -16.32
N ARG A 376 4.52 -33.16 -17.16
CA ARG A 376 5.92 -32.73 -17.03
C ARG A 376 6.07 -31.23 -17.25
N ILE A 377 5.41 -30.67 -18.27
CA ILE A 377 5.40 -29.23 -18.54
C ILE A 377 4.84 -28.47 -17.34
N GLY A 378 3.69 -28.86 -16.79
CA GLY A 378 3.10 -28.22 -15.62
C GLY A 378 4.04 -28.24 -14.40
N THR A 379 4.70 -29.38 -14.15
CA THR A 379 5.69 -29.50 -13.08
C THR A 379 6.92 -28.61 -13.32
N GLY A 380 7.43 -28.58 -14.54
CA GLY A 380 8.57 -27.75 -14.93
C GLY A 380 8.26 -26.26 -14.80
N VAL A 381 7.07 -25.83 -15.24
CA VAL A 381 6.61 -24.44 -15.10
C VAL A 381 6.50 -24.04 -13.64
N LEU A 382 5.86 -24.85 -12.79
CA LEU A 382 5.78 -24.57 -11.35
C LEU A 382 7.17 -24.49 -10.73
N THR A 383 8.05 -25.45 -11.02
CA THR A 383 9.42 -25.46 -10.49
C THR A 383 10.18 -24.21 -10.91
N LEU A 384 10.08 -23.80 -12.17
CA LEU A 384 10.70 -22.58 -12.67
C LEU A 384 10.17 -21.34 -11.96
N GLN A 385 8.85 -21.21 -11.77
CA GLN A 385 8.26 -20.09 -11.01
C GLN A 385 8.81 -20.04 -9.59
N LEU A 386 8.87 -21.19 -8.92
CA LEU A 386 9.36 -21.26 -7.55
C LEU A 386 10.87 -20.92 -7.47
N LEU A 387 11.67 -21.36 -8.44
CA LEU A 387 13.10 -21.04 -8.48
C LEU A 387 13.35 -19.55 -8.77
N LEU A 388 12.63 -18.96 -9.72
CA LEU A 388 12.76 -17.54 -10.05
C LEU A 388 12.36 -16.66 -8.87
N ALA A 389 11.26 -16.99 -8.20
CA ALA A 389 10.81 -16.20 -7.06
C ALA A 389 11.69 -16.41 -5.82
N ALA A 390 12.24 -17.62 -5.61
CA ALA A 390 13.26 -17.84 -4.58
C ALA A 390 14.57 -17.08 -4.88
N ALA A 391 14.98 -17.00 -6.16
CA ALA A 391 16.13 -16.21 -6.57
C ALA A 391 15.91 -14.71 -6.30
N ASP A 392 14.72 -14.18 -6.60
CA ASP A 392 14.34 -12.80 -6.27
C ASP A 392 14.30 -12.57 -4.74
N CYS A 393 13.80 -13.53 -3.96
CA CYS A 393 13.89 -13.47 -2.50
C CYS A 393 15.35 -13.50 -1.99
N ALA A 394 16.28 -14.10 -2.75
CA ALA A 394 17.69 -14.18 -2.39
C ALA A 394 18.48 -12.92 -2.80
N THR A 395 17.98 -12.10 -3.73
CA THR A 395 18.60 -10.80 -4.07
C THR A 395 18.33 -9.75 -3.02
N VAL A 396 17.37 -9.98 -2.11
CA VAL A 396 17.17 -9.13 -0.92
C VAL A 396 18.51 -8.98 -0.22
N PRO A 397 19.07 -7.77 -0.15
CA PRO A 397 20.41 -7.58 0.37
C PRO A 397 20.43 -7.81 1.88
N LEU A 398 20.57 -9.08 2.25
CA LEU A 398 20.96 -9.54 3.58
C LEU A 398 22.34 -9.01 3.96
N TYR A 399 23.09 -8.48 2.99
CA TYR A 399 24.52 -8.15 3.09
C TYR A 399 24.84 -6.78 3.69
N ARG A 400 23.89 -5.83 3.78
CA ARG A 400 24.08 -4.65 4.62
C ARG A 400 23.40 -4.90 5.95
N THR A 401 23.96 -5.83 6.70
CA THR A 401 23.71 -5.92 8.15
C THR A 401 24.20 -4.62 8.75
N ALA A 402 23.32 -3.62 8.88
CA ALA A 402 23.61 -2.58 9.85
C ALA A 402 23.82 -3.31 11.18
N PRO A 403 24.90 -3.02 11.91
CA PRO A 403 24.99 -3.49 13.26
C PRO A 403 23.78 -2.90 13.98
N ASN A 404 23.07 -3.75 14.73
CA ASN A 404 22.06 -3.42 15.73
C ASN A 404 20.60 -3.54 15.31
N LEU A 405 19.83 -4.00 16.29
CA LEU A 405 18.39 -4.02 16.52
C LEU A 405 17.66 -2.69 16.21
N ALA A 406 17.94 -2.05 15.07
CA ALA A 406 17.47 -0.73 14.71
C ALA A 406 15.94 -0.70 14.67
N LEU A 407 15.26 -1.73 14.16
CA LEU A 407 13.79 -1.81 14.19
C LEU A 407 13.18 -1.87 15.59
N PHE A 408 13.92 -2.38 16.59
CA PHE A 408 13.50 -2.38 18.00
C PHE A 408 13.74 -1.02 18.68
N ARG A 409 14.52 -0.13 18.06
CA ARG A 409 14.83 1.21 18.58
C ARG A 409 14.16 2.33 17.78
N ASP A 410 13.91 2.10 16.50
CA ASP A 410 13.32 3.04 15.56
C ASP A 410 11.87 3.29 15.96
N ARG A 411 11.53 4.58 16.13
CA ARG A 411 10.19 4.99 16.50
C ARG A 411 9.28 4.77 15.30
N ALA A 412 8.20 4.02 15.50
CA ALA A 412 7.21 3.79 14.45
C ALA A 412 6.22 4.96 14.27
N TYR A 413 6.47 6.11 14.90
CA TYR A 413 5.59 7.26 14.88
C TYR A 413 6.38 8.55 14.65
N SER A 414 5.72 9.56 14.10
CA SER A 414 6.28 10.89 13.86
C SER A 414 5.20 11.95 14.01
N TYR A 415 5.37 12.83 15.00
CA TYR A 415 4.47 13.97 15.20
C TYR A 415 4.61 15.05 14.12
N ALA A 416 5.66 15.01 13.29
CA ALA A 416 5.74 15.84 12.10
C ALA A 416 4.58 15.58 11.14
N LEU A 417 4.14 14.31 11.00
CA LEU A 417 2.99 13.99 10.16
C LEU A 417 1.68 14.58 10.69
N ILE A 418 1.52 14.63 12.01
CA ILE A 418 0.38 15.31 12.63
C ILE A 418 0.44 16.82 12.38
N GLY A 419 1.64 17.38 12.34
CA GLY A 419 1.89 18.75 11.89
C GLY A 419 1.42 18.99 10.46
N CYS A 420 1.87 18.15 9.50
CA CYS A 420 1.46 18.24 8.10
C CYS A 420 -0.07 18.17 7.95
N LEU A 421 -0.72 17.18 8.57
CA LEU A 421 -2.19 17.06 8.58
C LEU A 421 -2.89 18.31 9.14
N SER A 422 -2.33 18.88 10.20
CA SER A 422 -2.90 20.06 10.83
C SER A 422 -2.78 21.28 9.92
N SER A 423 -1.74 21.35 9.09
CA SER A 423 -1.66 22.36 8.02
C SER A 423 -2.79 22.17 7.01
N TRP A 424 -2.95 20.97 6.45
CA TRP A 424 -4.03 20.70 5.49
C TRP A 424 -5.43 21.02 6.02
N ARG A 425 -5.70 20.70 7.28
CA ARG A 425 -7.05 20.81 7.86
C ARG A 425 -7.32 22.14 8.54
N PHE A 426 -6.31 22.70 9.20
CA PHE A 426 -6.45 23.81 10.13
C PHE A 426 -5.54 25.00 9.82
N ARG A 427 -4.93 25.06 8.62
CA ARG A 427 -4.11 26.23 8.21
C ARG A 427 -4.82 27.57 8.35
N LEU A 428 -6.16 27.63 8.32
CA LEU A 428 -6.89 28.91 8.52
C LEU A 428 -7.30 29.15 9.98
N ASP A 429 -6.96 28.26 10.91
CA ASP A 429 -7.32 28.34 12.33
C ASP A 429 -6.07 28.13 13.22
N PRO A 430 -5.23 29.17 13.39
CA PRO A 430 -4.00 29.07 14.17
C PRO A 430 -4.25 28.70 15.64
N ARG A 431 -5.43 29.05 16.18
CA ARG A 431 -5.80 28.70 17.55
C ARG A 431 -5.94 27.19 17.70
N ARG A 432 -6.58 26.52 16.75
CA ARG A 432 -6.72 25.06 16.76
C ARG A 432 -5.37 24.36 16.58
N VAL A 433 -4.50 24.85 15.70
CA VAL A 433 -3.13 24.34 15.52
C VAL A 433 -2.35 24.42 16.85
N MET A 434 -2.42 25.56 17.53
CA MET A 434 -1.74 25.74 18.83
C MET A 434 -2.36 24.92 19.95
N ALA A 435 -3.68 24.69 19.94
CA ALA A 435 -4.35 23.83 20.91
C ALA A 435 -3.88 22.37 20.79
N ILE A 436 -3.61 21.88 19.59
CA ILE A 436 -3.02 20.55 19.35
C ILE A 436 -1.58 20.51 19.86
N TYR A 437 -0.77 21.50 19.46
CA TYR A 437 0.62 21.65 19.90
C TYR A 437 0.75 21.63 21.43
N ALA A 438 -0.09 22.37 22.15
CA ALA A 438 -0.07 22.47 23.61
C ALA A 438 -0.37 21.13 24.32
N ARG A 439 -1.07 20.21 23.65
CA ARG A 439 -1.39 18.87 24.18
C ARG A 439 -0.25 17.86 24.01
N LEU A 440 0.78 18.19 23.23
CA LEU A 440 1.96 17.35 23.07
C LEU A 440 2.82 17.41 24.34
N LYS A 441 3.26 16.23 24.80
CA LYS A 441 3.90 16.05 26.12
C LYS A 441 5.38 16.43 26.12
N SER A 442 6.11 16.10 25.06
CA SER A 442 7.55 16.34 24.97
C SER A 442 7.87 17.50 24.04
N ASP A 443 8.96 18.22 24.32
CA ASP A 443 9.43 19.30 23.46
C ASP A 443 9.93 18.77 22.10
N GLU A 444 10.43 17.53 22.06
CA GLU A 444 10.80 16.86 20.82
C GLU A 444 9.59 16.66 19.90
N ASP A 445 8.46 16.16 20.43
CA ASP A 445 7.22 15.95 19.68
C ASP A 445 6.64 17.29 19.20
N ARG A 446 6.70 18.31 20.06
CA ARG A 446 6.30 19.70 19.74
C ARG A 446 7.12 20.27 18.59
N GLN A 447 8.44 20.14 18.64
CA GLN A 447 9.33 20.59 17.56
C GLN A 447 9.09 19.80 16.27
N ALA A 448 8.92 18.48 16.35
CA ALA A 448 8.58 17.65 15.21
C ALA A 448 7.26 18.10 14.57
N TYR A 449 6.21 18.30 15.36
CA TYR A 449 4.92 18.82 14.91
C TYR A 449 5.05 20.17 14.21
N MET A 450 5.76 21.14 14.78
CA MET A 450 5.91 22.46 14.15
C MET A 450 6.72 22.41 12.86
N ARG A 451 7.75 21.54 12.78
CA ARG A 451 8.48 21.29 11.53
C ARG A 451 7.55 20.78 10.44
N GLY A 452 6.75 19.75 10.73
CA GLY A 452 5.81 19.21 9.75
C GLY A 452 4.72 20.20 9.36
N PHE A 453 4.20 20.97 10.32
CA PHE A 453 3.22 22.02 10.05
C PHE A 453 3.78 23.11 9.13
N GLY A 454 4.98 23.62 9.43
CA GLY A 454 5.65 24.62 8.59
C GLY A 454 5.98 24.10 7.19
N PHE A 455 6.48 22.86 7.09
CA PHE A 455 6.78 22.21 5.82
C PHE A 455 5.57 22.19 4.90
N GLU A 456 4.46 21.66 5.40
CA GLU A 456 3.26 21.49 4.60
C GLU A 456 2.59 22.81 4.26
N LEU A 457 2.63 23.78 5.19
CA LEU A 457 2.14 25.13 4.93
C LEU A 457 2.88 25.78 3.75
N ALA A 458 4.20 25.64 3.69
CA ALA A 458 5.00 26.20 2.60
C ALA A 458 4.77 25.53 1.24
N VAL A 459 4.48 24.23 1.22
CA VAL A 459 4.17 23.49 -0.02
C VAL A 459 2.83 23.97 -0.60
N GLU A 460 1.82 24.15 0.24
CA GLU A 460 0.42 24.31 -0.18
C GLU A 460 -0.09 25.76 -0.21
N SER A 461 0.55 26.70 0.49
CA SER A 461 0.02 28.05 0.68
C SER A 461 0.83 29.14 -0.01
N ASP A 462 0.18 30.27 -0.28
CA ASP A 462 0.88 31.50 -0.69
C ASP A 462 1.75 32.00 0.47
N ASP A 463 2.90 32.62 0.15
CA ASP A 463 3.90 33.07 1.13
C ASP A 463 3.28 33.99 2.20
N THR A 464 2.19 34.68 1.85
CA THR A 464 1.38 35.51 2.74
C THR A 464 0.85 34.76 3.98
N LEU A 465 0.33 33.54 3.81
CA LEU A 465 -0.22 32.78 4.94
C LEU A 465 0.88 32.27 5.89
N ALA A 466 2.04 31.94 5.34
CA ALA A 466 3.22 31.57 6.11
C ALA A 466 3.70 32.73 7.00
N ASP A 467 3.78 33.93 6.44
CA ASP A 467 4.16 35.14 7.15
C ASP A 467 3.16 35.49 8.27
N ASP A 468 1.85 35.37 7.99
CA ASP A 468 0.79 35.56 8.99
C ASP A 468 0.97 34.59 10.18
N TYR A 469 1.30 33.33 9.91
CA TYR A 469 1.58 32.36 10.98
C TYR A 469 2.85 32.70 11.75
N PHE A 470 3.89 33.15 11.07
CA PHE A 470 5.12 33.53 11.73
C PHE A 470 4.91 34.73 12.65
N GLN A 471 4.15 35.73 12.19
CA GLN A 471 3.74 36.88 13.00
C GLN A 471 2.89 36.44 14.19
N TYR A 472 1.88 35.59 13.96
CA TYR A 472 1.05 35.03 15.03
C TYR A 472 1.89 34.35 16.12
N LEU A 473 2.87 33.53 15.72
CA LEU A 473 3.80 32.86 16.64
C LEU A 473 4.67 33.86 17.41
N ARG A 474 5.13 34.95 16.79
CA ARG A 474 5.91 36.00 17.48
C ARG A 474 5.07 36.73 18.52
N GLU A 475 3.84 37.10 18.18
CA GLU A 475 2.97 37.89 19.05
C GLU A 475 2.48 37.09 20.27
N HIS A 476 2.11 35.82 20.07
CA HIS A 476 1.47 35.01 21.10
C HIS A 476 2.45 34.14 21.88
N PHE A 477 3.67 33.90 21.36
CA PHE A 477 4.70 33.08 22.00
C PHE A 477 6.09 33.75 21.90
N PRO A 478 6.25 34.96 22.45
CA PRO A 478 7.46 35.77 22.26
C PRO A 478 8.73 35.14 22.84
N THR A 479 8.59 34.22 23.82
CA THR A 479 9.70 33.58 24.55
C THR A 479 10.02 32.16 24.07
N ASP A 480 9.25 31.59 23.12
CA ASP A 480 9.41 30.21 22.66
C ASP A 480 10.19 30.13 21.34
N ASP A 481 11.50 30.39 21.43
CA ASP A 481 12.41 30.35 20.27
C ASP A 481 12.51 28.95 19.65
N GLY A 482 12.34 27.89 20.44
CA GLY A 482 12.37 26.52 19.94
C GLY A 482 11.24 26.25 18.95
N ARG A 483 10.02 26.71 19.28
CA ARG A 483 8.85 26.58 18.40
C ARG A 483 9.00 27.37 17.12
N ARG A 484 9.43 28.64 17.21
CA ARG A 484 9.60 29.52 16.03
C ARG A 484 10.67 28.97 15.09
N ARG A 485 11.80 28.51 15.63
CA ARG A 485 12.86 27.86 14.85
C ARG A 485 12.36 26.58 14.17
N ALA A 486 11.69 25.69 14.90
CA ALA A 486 11.14 24.47 14.33
C ALA A 486 10.15 24.74 13.18
N PHE A 487 9.24 25.69 13.36
CA PHE A 487 8.31 26.10 12.30
C PHE A 487 9.03 26.68 11.08
N ARG A 488 10.00 27.58 11.31
CA ARG A 488 10.80 28.20 10.23
C ARG A 488 11.60 27.16 9.46
N VAL A 489 12.25 26.21 10.14
CA VAL A 489 12.94 25.07 9.50
C VAL A 489 11.98 24.30 8.61
N GLY A 490 10.78 23.98 9.13
CA GLY A 490 9.73 23.36 8.33
C GLY A 490 9.43 24.15 7.06
N LEU A 491 9.13 25.44 7.20
CA LEU A 491 8.79 26.34 6.11
C LEU A 491 9.80 26.28 4.95
N LEU A 492 11.08 26.38 5.27
CA LEU A 492 12.15 26.44 4.26
C LEU A 492 12.29 25.12 3.52
N LEU A 493 12.16 24.00 4.23
CA LEU A 493 12.17 22.68 3.62
C LEU A 493 11.01 22.53 2.63
N GLY A 494 9.83 23.04 3.01
CA GLY A 494 8.65 23.04 2.13
C GLY A 494 8.78 23.98 0.94
N GLN A 495 9.36 25.17 1.11
CA GLN A 495 9.64 26.11 0.01
C GLN A 495 10.63 25.51 -1.00
N GLY A 496 11.68 24.84 -0.52
CA GLY A 496 12.60 24.11 -1.38
C GLY A 496 11.91 23.01 -2.19
N GLN A 497 11.02 22.24 -1.55
CA GLN A 497 10.20 21.23 -2.22
C GLN A 497 9.24 21.84 -3.27
N ARG A 498 8.56 22.93 -2.94
CA ARG A 498 7.62 23.60 -3.87
C ARG A 498 8.34 24.18 -5.08
N GLN A 499 9.49 24.81 -4.87
CA GLN A 499 10.34 25.28 -5.98
C GLN A 499 10.76 24.12 -6.88
N TYR A 500 11.05 22.97 -6.27
CA TYR A 500 11.39 21.75 -6.99
C TYR A 500 10.22 21.22 -7.84
N GLU A 501 9.02 21.13 -7.27
CA GLU A 501 7.81 20.66 -7.96
C GLU A 501 7.32 21.62 -9.05
N GLY A 502 7.46 22.94 -8.83
CA GLY A 502 7.09 24.00 -9.77
C GLY A 502 8.09 24.25 -10.89
N THR A 503 9.35 23.81 -10.74
CA THR A 503 10.25 23.68 -11.88
C THR A 503 9.89 22.42 -12.67
N ALA A 504 9.96 22.49 -14.01
CA ALA A 504 9.69 21.38 -14.93
C ALA A 504 10.48 20.07 -14.63
N LEU A 505 11.39 20.08 -13.66
CA LEU A 505 12.14 18.94 -13.15
C LEU A 505 11.28 17.74 -12.73
N SER A 506 10.07 17.92 -12.19
CA SER A 506 9.19 16.79 -11.81
C SER A 506 8.64 15.98 -13.00
N GLU A 507 8.35 16.64 -14.13
CA GLU A 507 7.95 15.99 -15.39
C GLU A 507 9.16 15.55 -16.26
N PHE A 508 10.34 16.12 -15.99
CA PHE A 508 11.57 15.87 -16.73
C PHE A 508 12.49 14.79 -16.13
N TYR A 509 12.14 14.19 -14.99
CA TYR A 509 12.98 13.26 -14.25
C TYR A 509 13.62 12.13 -15.09
N PRO A 510 12.88 11.42 -15.97
CA PRO A 510 13.49 10.33 -16.75
C PRO A 510 14.47 10.83 -17.82
N THR A 511 14.31 12.06 -18.30
CA THR A 511 15.09 12.61 -19.43
C THR A 511 16.31 13.39 -18.95
N ILE A 512 16.23 14.01 -17.77
CA ILE A 512 17.30 14.82 -17.16
C ILE A 512 18.32 13.99 -16.39
N LEU A 513 18.00 12.75 -15.96
CA LEU A 513 18.98 11.84 -15.36
C LEU A 513 20.17 11.52 -16.28
N GLN A 514 20.07 11.83 -17.57
CA GLN A 514 21.17 11.74 -18.53
C GLN A 514 21.87 13.09 -18.82
N SER A 515 21.39 14.22 -18.25
CA SER A 515 21.87 15.56 -18.61
C SER A 515 21.95 16.61 -17.49
N VAL A 516 21.66 16.30 -16.21
CA VAL A 516 21.97 17.26 -15.12
C VAL A 516 23.48 17.47 -15.08
N THR A 517 23.93 18.68 -15.38
CA THR A 517 25.35 19.01 -15.26
C THR A 517 25.70 19.26 -13.79
N ARG A 518 26.93 18.92 -13.40
CA ARG A 518 27.47 19.19 -12.05
C ARG A 518 27.25 20.65 -11.59
N GLU A 519 27.24 21.60 -12.53
CA GLU A 519 27.09 23.02 -12.24
C GLU A 519 25.65 23.42 -11.88
N GLU A 520 24.64 22.66 -12.32
CA GLU A 520 23.23 22.90 -12.00
C GLU A 520 22.88 22.44 -10.59
N VAL A 521 23.38 21.28 -10.15
CA VAL A 521 23.29 20.84 -8.74
C VAL A 521 24.02 21.83 -7.84
N ARG A 522 25.19 22.30 -8.27
CA ARG A 522 25.97 23.33 -7.55
C ARG A 522 25.20 24.64 -7.41
N ARG A 523 24.55 25.09 -8.49
CA ARG A 523 23.70 26.28 -8.46
C ARG A 523 22.49 26.06 -7.55
N PHE A 524 21.87 24.88 -7.58
CA PHE A 524 20.75 24.54 -6.71
C PHE A 524 21.12 24.61 -5.22
N VAL A 525 22.20 23.93 -4.78
CA VAL A 525 22.62 23.96 -3.36
C VAL A 525 22.98 25.39 -2.92
N LYS A 526 23.73 26.13 -3.74
CA LYS A 526 24.08 27.53 -3.45
C LYS A 526 22.87 28.44 -3.41
N GLU A 527 21.93 28.26 -4.33
CA GLU A 527 20.73 29.09 -4.42
C GLU A 527 19.75 28.73 -3.30
N GLN A 528 19.64 27.46 -2.88
CA GLN A 528 18.89 27.08 -1.68
C GLN A 528 19.51 27.72 -0.43
N VAL A 529 20.82 27.60 -0.22
CA VAL A 529 21.52 28.25 0.91
C VAL A 529 21.35 29.78 0.89
N ARG A 530 21.33 30.40 -0.30
CA ARG A 530 21.15 31.85 -0.49
C ARG A 530 19.71 32.30 -0.29
N LEU A 531 18.74 31.64 -0.93
CA LEU A 531 17.30 31.94 -0.87
C LEU A 531 16.74 31.78 0.54
N ILE A 532 17.27 30.81 1.28
CA ILE A 532 16.85 30.50 2.63
C ILE A 532 17.27 31.59 3.64
N GLY A 533 18.27 32.43 3.30
CA GLY A 533 18.47 33.74 3.94
C GLY A 533 18.62 33.71 5.47
N PHE A 534 19.54 32.89 6.00
CA PHE A 534 19.83 32.86 7.44
C PHE A 534 21.06 33.68 7.81
N GLU A 535 20.81 34.75 8.55
CA GLU A 535 21.83 35.54 9.24
C GLU A 535 22.30 34.87 10.56
N ASP A 536 21.55 33.89 11.10
CA ASP A 536 21.85 33.24 12.38
C ASP A 536 22.48 31.84 12.20
N ASP A 537 23.67 31.63 12.75
CA ASP A 537 24.45 30.39 12.69
C ASP A 537 23.73 29.23 13.40
N ALA A 538 22.81 29.52 14.33
CA ALA A 538 22.13 28.51 15.15
C ALA A 538 21.18 27.58 14.38
N ASP A 539 20.65 28.01 13.23
CA ASP A 539 19.66 27.25 12.44
C ASP A 539 20.28 26.46 11.29
N ARG A 540 21.55 26.73 10.97
CA ARG A 540 22.28 26.09 9.86
C ARG A 540 22.44 24.57 10.00
N PRO A 541 22.66 23.97 11.19
CA PRO A 541 22.72 22.51 11.34
C PRO A 541 21.47 21.79 10.82
N ALA A 542 20.28 22.24 11.22
CA ALA A 542 19.02 21.62 10.82
C ALA A 542 18.75 21.77 9.32
N LEU A 543 19.13 22.93 8.75
CA LEU A 543 19.06 23.17 7.31
C LEU A 543 19.98 22.22 6.53
N TYR A 544 21.26 22.13 6.90
CA TYR A 544 22.20 21.25 6.22
C TYR A 544 21.74 19.80 6.32
N ALA A 545 21.19 19.37 7.46
CA ALA A 545 20.57 18.04 7.59
C ALA A 545 19.39 17.81 6.64
N GLY A 546 18.52 18.81 6.44
CA GLY A 546 17.42 18.73 5.49
C GLY A 546 17.89 18.75 4.02
N LEU A 547 18.87 19.59 3.69
CA LEU A 547 19.51 19.62 2.37
C LEU A 547 20.21 18.30 2.06
N GLY A 548 20.86 17.70 3.06
CA GLY A 548 21.46 16.37 2.95
C GLY A 548 20.42 15.30 2.66
N GLN A 549 19.29 15.31 3.38
CA GLN A 549 18.18 14.39 3.11
C GLN A 549 17.62 14.55 1.68
N GLN A 550 17.37 15.78 1.24
CA GLN A 550 16.91 16.05 -0.13
C GLN A 550 17.95 15.63 -1.17
N PHE A 551 19.21 15.97 -0.95
CA PHE A 551 20.30 15.61 -1.84
C PHE A 551 20.45 14.10 -1.97
N PHE A 552 20.53 13.36 -0.87
CA PHE A 552 20.70 11.91 -0.89
C PHE A 552 19.45 11.14 -1.35
N ALA A 553 18.27 11.76 -1.32
CA ALA A 553 17.09 11.20 -1.96
C ALA A 553 17.21 11.18 -3.49
N VAL A 554 17.94 12.14 -4.08
CA VAL A 554 18.06 12.31 -5.54
C VAL A 554 19.41 11.82 -6.08
N ALA A 555 20.47 11.89 -5.28
CA ALA A 555 21.85 11.58 -5.66
C ALA A 555 22.07 10.18 -6.28
N PRO A 556 21.42 9.09 -5.80
CA PRO A 556 21.57 7.76 -6.40
C PRO A 556 21.10 7.73 -7.85
N ASP A 557 20.05 8.47 -8.19
CA ASP A 557 19.47 8.46 -9.51
C ASP A 557 20.37 9.25 -10.47
N ILE A 558 20.89 10.41 -10.05
CA ILE A 558 21.76 11.27 -10.88
C ILE A 558 23.24 10.82 -10.92
N GLY A 559 23.59 9.72 -10.25
CA GLY A 559 24.96 9.18 -10.22
C GLY A 559 26.00 10.13 -9.60
N LEU A 560 25.58 11.09 -8.77
CA LEU A 560 26.46 12.11 -8.21
C LEU A 560 27.08 11.60 -6.89
N PRO A 561 28.41 11.41 -6.81
CA PRO A 561 29.04 10.93 -5.58
C PRO A 561 28.88 11.95 -4.45
N ALA A 562 28.64 11.47 -3.23
CA ALA A 562 28.57 12.31 -2.04
C ALA A 562 29.82 13.21 -1.88
N ALA A 563 30.99 12.67 -2.23
CA ALA A 563 32.28 13.34 -2.22
C ALA A 563 32.33 14.62 -3.08
N GLU A 564 31.50 14.72 -4.12
CA GLU A 564 31.45 15.90 -4.98
C GLU A 564 30.64 17.05 -4.36
N VAL A 565 29.80 16.78 -3.35
CA VAL A 565 29.00 17.79 -2.65
C VAL A 565 29.66 18.30 -1.37
N ILE A 566 30.53 17.49 -0.76
CA ILE A 566 31.33 17.83 0.43
C ILE A 566 32.00 19.22 0.36
N PRO A 567 32.62 19.63 -0.77
CA PRO A 567 33.29 20.94 -0.86
C PRO A 567 32.34 22.13 -0.78
N PHE A 568 31.04 21.93 -1.01
CA PHE A 568 30.03 22.99 -1.04
C PHE A 568 29.24 23.12 0.26
N ILE A 569 29.46 22.19 1.19
CA ILE A 569 28.92 22.25 2.54
C ILE A 569 29.99 22.92 3.40
N GLU A 570 29.59 23.95 4.16
CA GLU A 570 30.46 24.56 5.14
C GLU A 570 31.02 23.48 6.06
N GLU A 571 32.35 23.49 6.25
CA GLU A 571 33.07 22.40 6.91
C GLU A 571 32.48 22.03 8.28
N LYS A 572 32.05 23.04 9.04
CA LYS A 572 31.41 22.89 10.36
C LYS A 572 30.03 22.20 10.33
N TYR A 573 29.33 22.21 9.20
CA TYR A 573 27.99 21.60 9.04
C TYR A 573 27.98 20.35 8.16
N ARG A 574 29.15 19.87 7.71
CA ARG A 574 29.25 18.59 6.97
C ARG A 574 28.63 17.46 7.79
N GLY A 575 28.96 17.38 9.08
CA GLY A 575 28.38 16.40 9.98
C GLY A 575 26.84 16.43 9.98
N ASP A 576 26.24 17.62 10.01
CA ASP A 576 24.79 17.78 9.99
C ASP A 576 24.17 17.40 8.64
N PHE A 577 24.80 17.78 7.53
CA PHE A 577 24.39 17.36 6.18
C PHE A 577 24.37 15.84 6.02
N PHE A 578 25.37 15.16 6.59
CA PHE A 578 25.41 13.70 6.59
C PHE A 578 24.54 13.07 7.69
N GLN A 579 24.12 13.80 8.74
CA GLN A 579 23.29 13.31 9.85
C GLN A 579 21.83 12.98 9.49
N GLY A 580 21.42 13.12 8.22
CA GLY A 580 20.28 12.36 7.68
C GLY A 580 20.50 10.86 7.88
N ARG A 581 20.17 10.38 9.07
CA ARG A 581 20.75 9.20 9.77
C ARG A 581 20.76 7.88 8.99
N LEU A 582 19.93 7.74 7.98
CA LEU A 582 19.83 6.52 7.16
C LEU A 582 20.80 6.52 5.96
N LEU A 583 21.30 7.68 5.53
CA LEU A 583 22.16 7.82 4.35
C LEU A 583 23.63 8.05 4.71
N ALA A 584 23.94 8.60 5.89
CA ALA A 584 25.31 8.69 6.41
C ALA A 584 26.03 7.32 6.43
N ASP A 585 25.34 6.28 6.89
CA ASP A 585 25.88 4.92 6.94
C ASP A 585 26.00 4.29 5.54
N ARG A 586 25.26 4.79 4.54
CA ARG A 586 25.33 4.34 3.14
C ARG A 586 26.59 4.83 2.42
N TYR A 587 27.11 5.99 2.83
CA TYR A 587 28.23 6.69 2.20
C TYR A 587 29.46 6.82 3.11
N ARG A 588 29.46 6.19 4.29
CA ARG A 588 30.55 6.30 5.28
C ARG A 588 31.93 5.92 4.70
N ASP A 589 31.99 4.98 3.77
CA ASP A 589 33.25 4.57 3.13
C ASP A 589 33.69 5.49 1.96
N GLN A 590 32.84 6.44 1.57
CA GLN A 590 33.11 7.45 0.54
C GLN A 590 33.38 8.85 1.12
N ILE A 591 33.09 9.06 2.41
CA ILE A 591 33.40 10.25 3.20
C ILE A 591 34.77 10.04 3.84
#